data_AF-A0A9D9M4S6-F1
#
_entry.id   AF-A0A9D9M4S6-F1
#
_cell.length_a   1.000
_cell.length_b   1.000
_cell.length_c   1.000
_cell.angle_alpha   90.00
_cell.angle_beta   90.00
_cell.angle_gamma   90.00
#
_symmetry.space_group_name_H-M   'P 1'
#
loop_
_entity.id
_entity.type
_entity.pdbx_description
1 polymer ?
#
loop_
_entity_poly.entity_id
_entity_poly.type
_entity_poly.pdbx_seq_one_letter_code
_entity_poly.pdbx_strand_id
1 'polypeptide(L)'
;MKKAIILSFFLLAAVCSLHAQTPQDYDARIQQDQAALDNASRRYKEQSRKNSKQIDILESSISRDQMEIDRLKSALKSEKEIQKANQDQLKLQKSKVSALKKAGAAPEEIRLANIDTKTIQAKVRDSKAEIKRINNQIKKRKSNINESRKGISSLRKDTRDAKKEVQQSKKNLKDSKKAQKQAAQQEAAAAAQQEAPDTPVAE
;
A
#
# COMPACT_ATOMS: atom_id res chain seq x y z
N MET A 1 -72.41 -7.44 25.91
CA MET A 1 -72.66 -8.45 24.85
C MET A 1 -71.55 -9.50 24.98
N LYS A 2 -71.77 -10.70 25.54
CA LYS A 2 -72.15 -11.96 24.83
C LYS A 2 -71.32 -12.09 23.52
N LYS A 3 -70.46 -13.09 23.24
CA LYS A 3 -70.36 -14.51 23.64
C LYS A 3 -68.92 -15.04 23.45
N ALA A 4 -68.59 -16.12 24.16
CA ALA A 4 -67.52 -17.08 23.86
C ALA A 4 -67.77 -17.85 22.55
N ILE A 5 -66.76 -18.58 22.03
CA ILE A 5 -66.81 -20.01 21.59
C ILE A 5 -65.59 -20.43 20.71
N ILE A 6 -64.89 -21.47 21.20
CA ILE A 6 -64.24 -22.63 20.53
C ILE A 6 -62.94 -22.40 19.74
N LEU A 7 -61.79 -22.88 20.23
CA LEU A 7 -61.22 -24.26 20.20
C LEU A 7 -60.59 -24.67 18.85
N SER A 8 -59.26 -24.85 18.91
CA SER A 8 -58.46 -25.93 18.32
C SER A 8 -58.48 -26.21 16.80
N PHE A 9 -57.33 -25.95 16.15
CA PHE A 9 -56.67 -26.86 15.20
C PHE A 9 -55.15 -26.58 15.30
N PHE A 10 -54.42 -27.41 16.04
CA PHE A 10 -53.61 -28.52 15.51
C PHE A 10 -52.42 -28.06 14.65
N LEU A 11 -51.24 -28.31 15.21
CA LEU A 11 -50.09 -28.91 14.51
C LEU A 11 -49.82 -28.38 13.10
N LEU A 12 -49.00 -27.33 13.01
CA LEU A 12 -47.94 -27.35 12.02
C LEU A 12 -46.64 -27.50 12.78
N ALA A 13 -46.23 -28.76 12.91
CA ALA A 13 -44.94 -29.17 13.38
C ALA A 13 -43.88 -28.39 12.59
N ALA A 14 -43.36 -27.33 13.20
CA ALA A 14 -41.99 -26.92 12.97
C ALA A 14 -41.14 -28.09 13.45
N VAL A 15 -41.00 -29.09 12.58
CA VAL A 15 -39.89 -30.02 12.57
C VAL A 15 -38.69 -29.12 12.40
N CYS A 16 -38.22 -28.58 13.52
CA CYS A 16 -36.82 -28.27 13.71
C CYS A 16 -36.13 -29.52 13.21
N SER A 17 -35.52 -29.43 12.02
CA SER A 17 -34.59 -30.41 11.56
C SER A 17 -33.41 -30.35 12.53
N LEU A 18 -33.61 -30.97 13.69
CA LEU A 18 -32.61 -31.56 14.56
C LEU A 18 -31.97 -32.66 13.69
N HIS A 19 -31.24 -32.25 12.65
CA HIS A 19 -30.19 -33.10 12.14
C HIS A 19 -29.20 -33.17 13.30
N ALA A 20 -29.33 -34.22 14.11
CA ALA A 20 -28.28 -34.60 15.04
C ALA A 20 -27.01 -34.63 14.19
N GLN A 21 -26.13 -33.65 14.39
CA GLN A 21 -24.86 -33.61 13.69
C GLN A 21 -24.13 -34.89 14.10
N THR A 22 -24.04 -35.83 13.17
CA THR A 22 -23.38 -37.09 13.44
C THR A 22 -21.89 -36.80 13.66
N PRO A 23 -21.17 -37.64 14.42
CA PRO A 23 -19.72 -37.51 14.58
C PRO A 23 -18.97 -37.30 13.24
N GLN A 24 -19.50 -37.91 12.17
CA GLN A 24 -19.02 -37.81 10.79
C GLN A 24 -19.13 -36.38 10.19
N ASP A 25 -20.12 -35.58 10.60
CA ASP A 25 -20.29 -34.18 10.16
C ASP A 25 -19.22 -33.24 10.79
N TYR A 26 -18.84 -33.52 12.04
CA TYR A 26 -17.77 -32.76 12.72
C TYR A 26 -16.39 -33.04 12.11
N ASP A 27 -16.08 -34.30 11.77
CA ASP A 27 -14.82 -34.67 11.12
C ASP A 27 -14.70 -34.01 9.74
N ALA A 28 -15.77 -34.04 8.94
CA ALA A 28 -15.81 -33.37 7.64
C ALA A 28 -15.54 -31.86 7.76
N ARG A 29 -16.15 -31.21 8.76
CA ARG A 29 -15.96 -29.77 9.01
C ARG A 29 -14.54 -29.44 9.49
N ILE A 30 -13.95 -30.25 10.35
CA ILE A 30 -12.56 -30.07 10.79
C ILE A 30 -11.60 -30.24 9.62
N GLN A 31 -11.82 -31.24 8.75
CA GLN A 31 -11.02 -31.42 7.53
C GLN A 31 -11.16 -30.22 6.59
N GLN A 32 -12.36 -29.68 6.42
CA GLN A 32 -12.60 -28.48 5.63
C GLN A 32 -11.86 -27.26 6.19
N ASP A 33 -11.96 -27.00 7.50
CA ASP A 33 -11.26 -25.87 8.13
C ASP A 33 -9.74 -26.03 8.11
N GLN A 34 -9.25 -27.27 8.21
CA GLN A 34 -7.83 -27.58 8.07
C GLN A 34 -7.35 -27.28 6.65
N ALA A 35 -8.06 -27.75 5.63
CA ALA A 35 -7.76 -27.46 4.22
C ALA A 35 -7.81 -25.95 3.93
N ALA A 36 -8.78 -25.24 4.51
CA ALA A 36 -8.88 -23.78 4.40
C ALA A 36 -7.67 -23.07 5.03
N LEU A 37 -7.23 -23.50 6.21
CA LEU A 37 -6.02 -22.98 6.86
C LEU A 37 -4.75 -23.24 6.04
N ASP A 38 -4.61 -24.44 5.48
CA ASP A 38 -3.45 -24.81 4.67
C ASP A 38 -3.39 -23.98 3.38
N ASN A 39 -4.54 -23.80 2.72
CA ASN A 39 -4.65 -22.95 1.53
C ASN A 39 -4.34 -21.48 1.86
N ALA A 40 -4.97 -20.91 2.90
CA ALA A 40 -4.70 -19.54 3.35
C ALA A 40 -3.21 -19.35 3.67
N SER A 41 -2.59 -20.32 4.35
CA SER A 41 -1.17 -20.28 4.71
C SER A 41 -0.27 -20.33 3.48
N ARG A 42 -0.60 -21.14 2.47
CA ARG A 42 0.13 -21.20 1.19
C ARG A 42 0.02 -19.86 0.45
N ARG A 43 -1.19 -19.32 0.31
CA ARG A 43 -1.44 -18.02 -0.36
C ARG A 43 -0.71 -16.89 0.34
N TYR A 44 -0.77 -16.82 1.67
CA TYR A 44 -0.04 -15.82 2.44
C TYR A 44 1.48 -15.90 2.21
N LYS A 45 2.08 -17.10 2.27
CA LYS A 45 3.52 -17.28 2.04
C LYS A 45 3.93 -16.82 0.65
N GLU A 46 3.18 -17.21 -0.37
CA GLU A 46 3.45 -16.83 -1.75
C GLU A 46 3.31 -15.31 -1.96
N GLN A 47 2.20 -14.75 -1.49
CA GLN A 47 1.93 -13.31 -1.57
C GLN A 47 2.99 -12.51 -0.84
N SER A 48 3.37 -12.91 0.38
CA SER A 48 4.40 -12.25 1.16
C SER A 48 5.76 -12.27 0.45
N ARG A 49 6.12 -13.38 -0.21
CA ARG A 49 7.36 -13.47 -0.99
C ARG A 49 7.33 -12.55 -2.21
N LYS A 50 6.23 -12.54 -2.96
CA LYS A 50 6.06 -11.66 -4.13
C LYS A 50 6.10 -10.20 -3.73
N ASN A 51 5.33 -9.83 -2.70
CA ASN A 51 5.26 -8.48 -2.18
C ASN A 51 6.61 -8.01 -1.63
N SER A 52 7.35 -8.86 -0.90
CA SER A 52 8.70 -8.52 -0.43
C SER A 52 9.62 -8.17 -1.59
N LYS A 53 9.69 -9.01 -2.63
CA LYS A 53 10.53 -8.74 -3.81
C LYS A 53 10.14 -7.43 -4.51
N GLN A 54 8.85 -7.15 -4.65
CA GLN A 54 8.39 -5.91 -5.25
C GLN A 54 8.72 -4.69 -4.39
N ILE A 55 8.61 -4.81 -3.05
CA ILE A 55 9.03 -3.77 -2.12
C ILE A 55 10.53 -3.49 -2.29
N ASP A 56 11.37 -4.52 -2.34
CA ASP A 56 12.83 -4.36 -2.50
C ASP A 56 13.17 -3.61 -3.80
N ILE A 57 12.46 -3.93 -4.90
CA ILE A 57 12.61 -3.24 -6.19
C ILE A 57 12.20 -1.76 -6.08
N LEU A 58 11.06 -1.48 -5.43
CA LEU A 58 10.58 -0.11 -5.24
C LEU A 58 11.51 0.70 -4.32
N GLU A 59 12.02 0.09 -3.24
CA GLU A 59 12.99 0.72 -2.33
C GLU A 59 14.31 1.02 -3.06
N SER A 60 14.78 0.10 -3.89
CA SER A 60 15.93 0.33 -4.77
C SER A 60 15.69 1.47 -5.77
N SER A 61 14.48 1.56 -6.33
CA SER A 61 14.09 2.67 -7.20
C SER A 61 14.07 4.02 -6.46
N ILE A 62 13.52 4.05 -5.25
CA ILE A 62 13.50 5.24 -4.38
C ILE A 62 14.93 5.71 -4.08
N SER A 63 15.82 4.78 -3.73
CA SER A 63 17.23 5.10 -3.47
C SER A 63 17.91 5.73 -4.69
N ARG A 64 17.71 5.15 -5.89
CA ARG A 64 18.23 5.70 -7.15
C ARG A 64 17.69 7.10 -7.44
N ASP A 65 16.38 7.31 -7.29
CA ASP A 65 15.77 8.62 -7.50
C ASP A 65 16.26 9.66 -6.48
N GLN A 66 16.51 9.24 -5.23
CA GLN A 66 17.02 10.12 -4.19
C GLN A 66 18.46 10.56 -4.47
N MET A 67 19.36 9.62 -4.82
CA MET A 67 20.72 9.94 -5.22
C MET A 67 20.75 10.94 -6.39
N GLU A 68 19.87 10.72 -7.37
CA GLU A 68 19.80 11.59 -8.54
C GLU A 68 19.20 12.96 -8.24
N ILE A 69 18.25 13.06 -7.31
CA ILE A 69 17.78 14.35 -6.77
C ILE A 69 18.94 15.12 -6.15
N ASP A 70 19.82 14.47 -5.39
CA ASP A 70 20.91 15.15 -4.69
C ASP A 70 22.02 15.58 -5.65
N ARG A 71 22.28 14.80 -6.70
CA ARG A 71 23.10 15.23 -7.85
C ARG A 71 22.49 16.45 -8.55
N LEU A 72 21.20 16.40 -8.88
CA LEU A 72 20.50 17.50 -9.53
C LEU A 72 20.47 18.77 -8.66
N LYS A 73 20.35 18.66 -7.34
CA LYS A 73 20.45 19.82 -6.43
C LYS A 73 21.83 20.44 -6.47
N SER A 74 22.88 19.62 -6.53
CA SER A 74 24.25 20.10 -6.65
C SER A 74 24.46 20.83 -7.98
N ALA A 75 23.99 20.25 -9.08
CA ALA A 75 23.98 20.88 -10.40
C ALA A 75 23.15 22.18 -10.44
N LEU A 76 21.99 22.19 -9.75
CA LEU A 76 21.15 23.38 -9.64
C LEU A 76 21.89 24.51 -8.91
N LYS A 77 22.66 24.18 -7.86
CA LYS A 77 23.46 25.16 -7.13
C LYS A 77 24.55 25.74 -8.03
N SER A 78 25.33 24.91 -8.72
CA SER A 78 26.37 25.39 -9.64
C SER A 78 25.78 26.24 -10.77
N GLU A 79 24.64 25.84 -11.34
CA GLU A 79 24.02 26.60 -12.44
C GLU A 79 23.48 27.96 -11.98
N LYS A 80 23.01 28.06 -10.73
CA LYS A 80 22.62 29.35 -10.14
C LYS A 80 23.82 30.29 -9.98
N GLU A 81 24.97 29.78 -9.57
CA GLU A 81 26.20 30.59 -9.50
C GLU A 81 26.66 31.04 -10.89
N ILE A 82 26.59 30.16 -11.90
CA ILE A 82 26.86 30.51 -13.30
C ILE A 82 25.89 31.59 -13.79
N GLN A 83 24.59 31.44 -13.50
CA GLN A 83 23.60 32.45 -13.86
C GLN A 83 23.92 33.81 -13.24
N LYS A 84 24.27 33.84 -11.95
CA LYS A 84 24.65 35.06 -11.24
C LYS A 84 25.89 35.69 -11.88
N ALA A 85 26.94 34.91 -12.13
CA ALA A 85 28.16 35.39 -12.79
C ALA A 85 27.85 35.97 -14.19
N ASN A 86 27.03 35.30 -15.00
CA ASN A 86 26.61 35.79 -16.31
C ASN A 86 25.80 37.10 -16.20
N GLN A 87 24.95 37.25 -15.17
CA GLN A 87 24.21 38.48 -14.93
C GLN A 87 25.12 39.65 -14.53
N ASP A 88 26.11 39.39 -13.68
CA ASP A 88 27.07 40.41 -13.25
C ASP A 88 27.98 40.81 -14.42
N GLN A 89 28.43 39.85 -15.22
CA GLN A 89 29.17 40.12 -16.46
C GLN A 89 28.33 40.95 -17.44
N LEU A 90 27.02 40.66 -17.58
CA LEU A 90 26.13 41.42 -18.44
C LEU A 90 25.98 42.88 -17.98
N LYS A 91 25.87 43.11 -16.66
CA LYS A 91 25.81 44.47 -16.09
C LYS A 91 27.11 45.22 -16.38
N LEU A 92 28.26 44.59 -16.12
CA LEU A 92 29.57 45.19 -16.39
C LEU A 92 29.72 45.55 -17.88
N GLN A 93 29.36 44.64 -18.78
CA GLN A 93 29.46 44.89 -20.22
C GLN A 93 28.54 46.02 -20.67
N LYS A 94 27.31 46.10 -20.14
CA LYS A 94 26.40 47.21 -20.43
C LYS A 94 26.97 48.56 -19.97
N SER A 95 27.59 48.60 -18.79
CA SER A 95 28.28 49.79 -18.28
C SER A 95 29.45 50.18 -19.20
N LYS A 96 30.25 49.21 -19.66
CA LYS A 96 31.33 49.43 -20.62
C LYS A 96 30.82 50.04 -21.93
N VAL A 97 29.74 49.49 -22.50
CA VAL A 97 29.10 50.04 -23.71
C VAL A 97 28.64 51.47 -23.49
N SER A 98 28.03 51.77 -22.33
CA SER A 98 27.62 53.14 -21.99
C SER A 98 28.81 54.09 -21.87
N ALA A 99 29.90 53.66 -21.26
CA ALA A 99 31.13 54.44 -21.15
C ALA A 99 31.77 54.73 -22.51
N LEU A 100 31.87 53.73 -23.39
CA LEU A 100 32.37 53.90 -24.76
C LEU A 100 31.55 54.93 -25.55
N LYS A 101 30.21 54.87 -25.43
CA LYS A 101 29.32 55.85 -26.05
C LYS A 101 29.55 57.27 -25.52
N LYS A 102 29.72 57.43 -24.20
CA LYS A 102 29.99 58.74 -23.57
C LYS A 102 31.36 59.31 -23.94
N ALA A 103 32.35 58.44 -24.12
CA ALA A 103 33.71 58.82 -24.50
C ALA A 103 33.85 59.16 -26.00
N GLY A 104 32.80 59.03 -26.80
CA GLY A 104 32.88 59.27 -28.25
C GLY A 104 33.71 58.22 -28.99
N ALA A 105 33.75 56.99 -28.49
CA ALA A 105 34.47 55.88 -29.14
C ALA A 105 33.99 55.65 -30.57
N ALA A 106 34.86 55.08 -31.41
CA ALA A 106 34.54 54.81 -32.80
C ALA A 106 33.29 53.91 -32.94
N PRO A 107 32.44 54.12 -33.98
CA PRO A 107 31.22 53.32 -34.16
C PRO A 107 31.46 51.81 -34.17
N GLU A 108 32.59 51.38 -34.73
CA GLU A 108 32.95 49.95 -34.81
C GLU A 108 33.23 49.35 -33.42
N GLU A 109 33.90 50.07 -32.52
CA GLU A 109 34.14 49.61 -31.15
C GLU A 109 32.83 49.45 -30.38
N ILE A 110 31.90 50.39 -30.55
CA ILE A 110 30.56 50.33 -29.95
C ILE A 110 29.80 49.13 -30.54
N ARG A 111 29.93 48.87 -31.85
CA ARG A 111 29.30 47.71 -32.53
C ARG A 111 29.81 46.40 -31.94
N LEU A 112 31.12 46.21 -31.83
CA LEU A 112 31.73 45.01 -31.26
C LEU A 112 31.30 44.80 -29.79
N ALA A 113 31.32 45.85 -28.98
CA ALA A 113 30.89 45.76 -27.57
C ALA A 113 29.40 45.40 -27.42
N ASN A 114 28.54 45.83 -28.37
CA ASN A 114 27.13 45.42 -28.42
C ASN A 114 26.97 43.94 -28.82
N ILE A 115 27.81 43.42 -29.72
CA ILE A 115 27.82 41.99 -30.08
C ILE A 115 28.16 41.15 -28.84
N ASP A 116 29.21 41.51 -28.11
CA ASP A 116 29.57 40.85 -26.85
C ASP A 116 28.43 40.87 -25.83
N THR A 117 27.75 42.02 -25.72
CA THR A 117 26.57 42.16 -24.83
C THR A 117 25.47 41.17 -25.21
N LYS A 118 25.17 41.00 -26.50
CA LYS A 118 24.18 40.03 -26.99
C LYS A 118 24.62 38.60 -26.69
N THR A 119 25.90 38.28 -26.85
CA THR A 119 26.46 36.96 -26.53
C THR A 119 26.29 36.64 -25.04
N ILE A 120 26.64 37.56 -24.14
CA ILE A 120 26.46 37.35 -22.69
C ILE A 120 24.96 37.26 -22.35
N GLN A 121 24.12 38.06 -22.99
CA GLN A 121 22.67 37.99 -22.80
C GLN A 121 22.10 36.62 -23.18
N ALA A 122 22.62 35.98 -24.24
CA ALA A 122 22.26 34.61 -24.58
C ALA A 122 22.63 33.63 -23.45
N LYS A 123 23.86 33.70 -22.93
CA LYS A 123 24.31 32.86 -21.78
C LYS A 123 23.42 33.00 -20.53
N VAL A 124 22.94 34.22 -20.24
CA VAL A 124 21.98 34.45 -19.14
C VAL A 124 20.65 33.74 -19.39
N ARG A 125 20.16 33.72 -20.64
CA ARG A 125 18.93 33.01 -20.99
C ARG A 125 19.11 31.51 -20.91
N ASP A 126 20.24 31.00 -21.40
CA ASP A 126 20.53 29.56 -21.43
C ASP A 126 20.62 28.99 -20.01
N SER A 127 21.39 29.63 -19.12
CA SER A 127 21.47 29.24 -17.70
C SER A 127 20.11 29.31 -16.99
N LYS A 128 19.28 30.31 -17.30
CA LYS A 128 17.89 30.37 -16.80
C LYS A 128 17.04 29.20 -17.27
N ALA A 129 17.17 28.80 -18.53
CA ALA A 129 16.46 27.66 -19.08
C ALA A 129 16.92 26.34 -18.44
N GLU A 130 18.22 26.18 -18.21
CA GLU A 130 18.78 24.98 -17.58
C GLU A 130 18.36 24.85 -16.11
N ILE A 131 18.36 25.95 -15.34
CA ILE A 131 17.78 25.97 -13.98
C ILE A 131 16.33 25.48 -13.98
N LYS A 132 15.52 25.92 -14.94
CA LYS A 132 14.12 25.46 -15.06
C LYS A 132 14.05 23.98 -15.40
N ARG A 133 14.90 23.49 -16.30
CA ARG A 133 15.01 22.08 -16.68
C ARG A 133 15.36 21.20 -15.48
N ILE A 134 16.41 21.55 -14.74
CA ILE A 134 16.85 20.81 -13.53
C ILE A 134 15.73 20.77 -12.49
N ASN A 135 15.07 21.90 -12.22
CA ASN A 135 13.95 21.94 -11.28
C ASN A 135 12.80 20.99 -11.68
N ASN A 136 12.47 20.94 -12.97
CA ASN A 136 11.44 20.02 -13.47
C ASN A 136 11.85 18.55 -13.30
N GLN A 137 13.13 18.21 -13.53
CA GLN A 137 13.65 16.87 -13.28
C GLN A 137 13.55 16.48 -11.80
N ILE A 138 13.93 17.37 -10.88
CA ILE A 138 13.79 17.14 -9.43
C ILE A 138 12.32 16.89 -9.07
N LYS A 139 11.39 17.70 -9.58
CA LYS A 139 9.94 17.53 -9.34
C LYS A 139 9.44 16.17 -9.82
N LYS A 140 9.83 15.76 -11.03
CA LYS A 140 9.45 14.47 -11.61
C LYS A 140 9.93 13.31 -10.72
N ARG A 141 11.19 13.33 -10.29
CA ARG A 141 11.74 12.29 -9.41
C ARG A 141 11.07 12.23 -8.04
N LYS A 142 10.75 13.39 -7.44
CA LYS A 142 9.95 13.42 -6.21
C LYS A 142 8.57 12.77 -6.39
N SER A 143 7.94 12.99 -7.54
CA SER A 143 6.68 12.33 -7.88
C SER A 143 6.85 10.80 -7.97
N ASN A 144 7.90 10.32 -8.63
CA ASN A 144 8.21 8.88 -8.72
C ASN A 144 8.43 8.24 -7.35
N ILE A 145 9.17 8.91 -6.46
CA ILE A 145 9.38 8.45 -5.08
C ILE A 145 8.04 8.32 -4.35
N ASN A 146 7.17 9.32 -4.47
CA ASN A 146 5.86 9.29 -3.82
C ASN A 146 4.98 8.15 -4.34
N GLU A 147 5.00 7.91 -5.65
CA GLU A 147 4.26 6.81 -6.25
C GLU A 147 4.80 5.45 -5.79
N SER A 148 6.12 5.29 -5.75
CA SER A 148 6.76 4.08 -5.23
C SER A 148 6.40 3.81 -3.76
N ARG A 149 6.35 4.86 -2.93
CA ARG A 149 5.92 4.76 -1.52
C ARG A 149 4.47 4.33 -1.38
N LYS A 150 3.56 4.83 -2.23
CA LYS A 150 2.17 4.37 -2.27
C LYS A 150 2.11 2.89 -2.64
N GLY A 151 2.87 2.47 -3.64
CA GLY A 151 3.00 1.06 -4.04
C GLY A 151 3.44 0.17 -2.86
N ILE A 152 4.51 0.55 -2.16
CA ILE A 152 4.99 -0.16 -0.96
C ILE A 152 3.90 -0.25 0.12
N SER A 153 3.19 0.85 0.38
CA SER A 153 2.10 0.87 1.37
C SER A 153 0.96 -0.09 1.01
N SER A 154 0.59 -0.16 -0.27
CA SER A 154 -0.42 -1.10 -0.77
C SER A 154 0.04 -2.55 -0.56
N LEU A 155 1.26 -2.89 -0.98
CA LEU A 155 1.81 -4.25 -0.83
C LEU A 155 1.90 -4.69 0.64
N ARG A 156 2.25 -3.77 1.55
CA ARG A 156 2.24 -4.02 3.00
C ARG A 156 0.83 -4.22 3.55
N LYS A 157 -0.18 -3.55 2.99
CA LYS A 157 -1.59 -3.78 3.36
C LYS A 157 -2.04 -5.16 2.89
N ASP A 158 -1.78 -5.52 1.63
CA ASP A 158 -2.17 -6.82 1.08
C ASP A 158 -1.55 -7.99 1.86
N THR A 159 -0.27 -7.84 2.26
CA THR A 159 0.41 -8.84 3.09
C THR A 159 -0.23 -8.98 4.47
N ARG A 160 -0.68 -7.87 5.08
CA ARG A 160 -1.38 -7.88 6.37
C ARG A 160 -2.76 -8.50 6.26
N ASP A 161 -3.50 -8.19 5.20
CA ASP A 161 -4.83 -8.73 4.96
C ASP A 161 -4.76 -10.26 4.75
N ALA A 162 -3.83 -10.74 3.93
CA ALA A 162 -3.57 -12.18 3.78
C ALA A 162 -3.16 -12.87 5.11
N LYS A 163 -2.39 -12.18 5.97
CA LYS A 163 -2.04 -12.71 7.30
C LYS A 163 -3.27 -12.82 8.22
N LYS A 164 -4.21 -11.88 8.14
CA LYS A 164 -5.47 -11.94 8.89
C LYS A 164 -6.34 -13.10 8.44
N GLU A 165 -6.39 -13.40 7.14
CA GLU A 165 -7.10 -14.59 6.62
C GLU A 165 -6.56 -15.87 7.25
N VAL A 166 -5.23 -16.03 7.32
CA VAL A 166 -4.59 -17.18 8.00
C VAL A 166 -5.01 -17.26 9.47
N GLN A 167 -5.02 -16.13 10.18
CA GLN A 167 -5.42 -16.09 11.59
C GLN A 167 -6.90 -16.48 11.77
N GLN A 168 -7.77 -16.02 10.87
CA GLN A 168 -9.18 -16.36 10.89
C GLN A 168 -9.41 -17.84 10.62
N SER A 169 -8.77 -18.42 9.60
CA SER A 169 -8.86 -19.86 9.33
C SER A 169 -8.34 -20.70 10.51
N LYS A 170 -7.26 -20.24 11.17
CA LYS A 170 -6.73 -20.91 12.37
C LYS A 170 -7.73 -20.88 13.53
N LYS A 171 -8.45 -19.76 13.71
CA LYS A 171 -9.50 -19.63 14.72
C LYS A 171 -10.65 -20.59 14.40
N ASN A 172 -11.15 -20.59 13.17
CA ASN A 172 -12.25 -21.48 12.75
C ASN A 172 -11.92 -22.95 13.02
N LEU A 173 -10.72 -23.40 12.65
CA LEU A 173 -10.27 -24.77 12.94
C LEU A 173 -10.26 -25.09 14.44
N LYS A 174 -9.82 -24.15 15.28
CA LYS A 174 -9.83 -24.34 16.74
C LYS A 174 -11.25 -24.45 17.28
N ASP A 175 -12.16 -23.61 16.78
CA ASP A 175 -13.55 -23.58 17.19
C ASP A 175 -14.27 -24.88 16.77
N SER A 176 -14.03 -25.38 15.55
CA SER A 176 -14.57 -26.67 15.08
C SER A 176 -14.07 -27.86 15.90
N LYS A 177 -12.78 -27.90 16.25
CA LYS A 177 -12.23 -28.94 17.15
C LYS A 177 -12.84 -28.88 18.55
N LYS A 178 -13.09 -27.67 19.06
CA LYS A 178 -13.74 -27.49 20.36
C LYS A 178 -15.20 -27.96 20.33
N ALA A 179 -15.94 -27.63 19.27
CA ALA A 179 -17.32 -28.05 19.07
C ALA A 179 -17.45 -29.58 19.02
N GLN A 180 -16.58 -30.25 18.25
CA GLN A 180 -16.55 -31.72 18.21
C GLN A 180 -16.32 -32.34 19.60
N LYS A 181 -15.34 -31.82 20.36
CA LYS A 181 -15.06 -32.32 21.71
C LYS A 181 -16.26 -32.15 22.65
N GLN A 182 -16.98 -31.04 22.55
CA GLN A 182 -18.17 -30.78 23.37
C GLN A 182 -19.33 -31.70 22.97
N ALA A 183 -19.55 -31.93 21.67
CA ALA A 183 -20.57 -32.85 21.18
C ALA A 183 -20.30 -34.29 21.66
N ALA A 184 -19.05 -34.77 21.55
CA ALA A 184 -18.67 -36.09 22.03
C ALA A 184 -18.88 -36.26 23.55
N GLN A 185 -18.64 -35.21 24.34
CA GLN A 185 -18.91 -35.22 25.78
C GLN A 185 -20.41 -35.29 26.11
N GLN A 186 -21.24 -34.58 25.35
CA GLN A 186 -22.70 -34.60 25.52
C GLN A 186 -23.29 -35.96 25.13
N GLU A 187 -22.82 -36.56 24.04
CA GLU A 187 -23.24 -37.89 23.60
C GLU A 187 -22.85 -38.97 24.63
N ALA A 188 -21.63 -38.93 25.16
CA ALA A 188 -21.20 -39.84 26.24
C ALA A 188 -22.03 -39.67 27.52
N ALA A 189 -22.39 -38.43 27.90
CA ALA A 189 -23.23 -38.17 29.06
C ALA A 189 -24.68 -38.67 28.86
N ALA A 190 -25.23 -38.55 27.64
CA ALA A 190 -26.55 -39.05 27.32
C ALA A 190 -26.62 -40.58 27.31
N ALA A 191 -25.60 -41.26 26.79
CA ALA A 191 -25.49 -42.72 26.82
C ALA A 191 -25.45 -43.26 28.27
N ALA A 192 -24.68 -42.61 29.15
CA ALA A 192 -24.59 -42.99 30.56
C ALA A 192 -25.92 -42.84 31.34
N GLN A 193 -26.84 -41.98 30.87
CA GLN A 193 -28.17 -41.82 31.49
C GLN A 193 -29.19 -42.88 31.00
N GLN A 194 -28.94 -43.53 29.85
CA GLN A 194 -29.79 -44.61 29.33
C GLN A 194 -29.43 -45.99 29.88
N GLU A 195 -28.25 -46.16 30.49
CA GLU A 195 -27.80 -47.41 31.11
C GLU A 195 -28.17 -47.55 32.60
N ALA A 196 -28.94 -46.63 33.19
CA ALA A 196 -29.45 -46.81 34.55
C ALA A 196 -30.49 -47.95 34.59
N PRO A 197 -30.23 -49.08 35.27
CA PRO A 197 -31.18 -50.18 35.30
C PRO A 197 -32.40 -49.79 36.14
N ASP A 198 -33.57 -49.71 35.49
CA ASP A 198 -34.86 -49.90 36.14
C ASP A 198 -34.81 -51.29 36.79
N THR A 199 -34.41 -51.33 38.05
CA THR A 199 -34.56 -52.51 38.89
C THR A 199 -36.00 -52.46 39.39
N PRO A 200 -36.88 -53.37 38.96
CA PRO A 200 -38.22 -53.44 39.56
C PRO A 200 -38.04 -53.84 41.02
N VAL A 201 -38.42 -52.94 41.91
CA VAL A 201 -38.61 -53.27 43.33
C VAL A 201 -39.77 -54.26 43.38
N ALA A 202 -39.44 -55.53 43.57
CA ALA A 202 -40.40 -56.57 43.91
C ALA A 202 -40.59 -56.54 45.43
N GLU A 203 -41.77 -56.11 45.88
CA GLU A 203 -42.40 -56.52 47.13
C GLU A 203 -43.89 -56.81 46.87
#